data_AF-A0A7V9R4F2-F1
#
_entry.id   AF-A0A7V9R4F2-F1
#
_cell.length_a   1.000
_cell.length_b   1.000
_cell.length_c   1.000
_cell.angle_alpha   90.00
_cell.angle_beta   90.00
_cell.angle_gamma   90.00
#
_symmetry.space_group_name_H-M   'P 1'
#
loop_
_entity.id
_entity.type
_entity.pdbx_description
1 polymer ?
#
loop_
_entity_poly.entity_id
_entity_poly.type
_entity_poly.pdbx_seq_one_letter_code
_entity_poly.pdbx_strand_id
1 'polypeptide(L)'
;MKKQVNATKARKSRGNAEKVDPGSGNVFADLGFRDAEERLLKAKLATKIAQLIEKKGWTQAQTAERTGLDQPKVSHLLRGRLSGFSADRLFAILNRLGHSVEVRISAKERKPEKTHTRVMIG
;
A
#
# COMPACT_ATOMS: atom_id res chain seq x y z
N MET A 1 -7.65 -38.16 47.89
CA MET A 1 -8.29 -38.55 46.61
C MET A 1 -8.14 -37.42 45.59
N LYS A 2 -7.56 -37.71 44.41
CA LYS A 2 -7.50 -36.81 43.25
C LYS A 2 -8.74 -37.02 42.38
N LYS A 3 -9.31 -35.94 41.81
CA LYS A 3 -10.07 -35.86 40.54
C LYS A 3 -10.86 -34.54 40.53
N GLN A 4 -11.01 -33.78 39.45
CA GLN A 4 -10.36 -33.67 38.15
C GLN A 4 -10.96 -32.36 37.58
N VAL A 5 -10.12 -31.57 36.90
CA VAL A 5 -10.53 -30.44 36.08
C VAL A 5 -11.33 -30.94 34.87
N ASN A 6 -12.46 -30.31 34.52
CA ASN A 6 -13.19 -30.61 33.29
C ASN A 6 -13.48 -29.35 32.47
N ALA A 7 -12.60 -29.15 31.49
CA ALA A 7 -12.83 -28.71 30.11
C ALA A 7 -14.13 -27.93 29.79
N THR A 8 -14.01 -26.61 29.70
CA THR A 8 -14.97 -25.77 28.98
C THR A 8 -14.71 -25.88 27.47
N LYS A 9 -15.33 -26.91 26.89
CA LYS A 9 -15.89 -27.02 25.53
C LYS A 9 -15.22 -26.17 24.43
N ALA A 10 -14.44 -26.87 23.60
CA ALA A 10 -13.89 -26.41 22.33
C ALA A 10 -14.95 -25.72 21.43
N ARG A 11 -14.63 -24.53 20.93
CA ARG A 11 -15.37 -23.87 19.84
C ARG A 11 -15.18 -24.70 18.57
N LYS A 12 -16.22 -25.46 18.22
CA LYS A 12 -16.37 -26.19 16.96
C LYS A 12 -16.41 -25.16 15.81
N SER A 13 -15.28 -24.92 15.14
CA SER A 13 -15.26 -24.23 13.85
C SER A 13 -15.95 -25.15 12.83
N ARG A 14 -17.15 -24.77 12.40
CA ARG A 14 -17.78 -25.38 11.23
C ARG A 14 -16.95 -24.91 10.03
N GLY A 15 -16.19 -25.83 9.46
CA GLY A 15 -15.54 -25.63 8.17
C GLY A 15 -16.60 -25.51 7.09
N ASN A 16 -16.83 -24.29 6.62
CA ASN A 16 -17.16 -24.09 5.23
C ASN A 16 -15.81 -23.82 4.55
N ALA A 17 -15.27 -24.82 3.85
CA ALA A 17 -14.10 -24.61 3.01
C ALA A 17 -14.58 -23.85 1.76
N GLU A 18 -14.86 -22.56 1.93
CA GLU A 18 -14.97 -21.65 0.80
C GLU A 18 -13.67 -21.77 0.01
N LYS A 19 -13.81 -22.03 -1.30
CA LYS A 19 -12.67 -22.09 -2.20
C LYS A 19 -12.06 -20.69 -2.24
N VAL A 20 -10.98 -20.49 -1.50
CA VAL A 20 -10.19 -19.26 -1.53
C VAL A 20 -9.22 -19.40 -2.71
N ASP A 21 -9.49 -18.67 -3.79
CA ASP A 21 -8.56 -18.58 -4.90
C ASP A 21 -7.37 -17.68 -4.51
N PRO A 22 -6.12 -18.09 -4.78
CA PRO A 22 -4.96 -17.25 -4.54
C PRO A 22 -4.98 -16.03 -5.46
N GLY A 23 -4.96 -14.83 -4.90
CA GLY A 23 -4.89 -13.59 -5.67
C GLY A 23 -3.57 -13.42 -6.44
N SER A 24 -3.58 -12.61 -7.50
CA SER A 24 -2.40 -12.39 -8.37
C SER A 24 -1.26 -11.61 -7.69
N GLY A 25 -1.50 -11.09 -6.49
CA GLY A 25 -0.62 -10.12 -5.81
C GLY A 25 -0.90 -8.66 -6.22
N ASN A 26 -1.82 -8.44 -7.17
CA ASN A 26 -2.37 -7.14 -7.50
C ASN A 26 -3.90 -7.17 -7.39
N VAL A 27 -4.43 -6.77 -6.23
CA VAL A 27 -5.88 -6.74 -5.99
C VAL A 27 -6.64 -5.87 -7.01
N PHE A 28 -6.00 -4.85 -7.58
CA PHE A 28 -6.65 -4.02 -8.61
C PHE A 28 -6.79 -4.77 -9.93
N ALA A 29 -5.85 -5.67 -10.26
CA ALA A 29 -5.95 -6.52 -11.43
C ALA A 29 -7.03 -7.59 -11.23
N ASP A 30 -7.07 -8.18 -10.03
CA ASP A 30 -8.08 -9.18 -9.65
C ASP A 30 -9.51 -8.60 -9.72
N LEU A 31 -9.65 -7.28 -9.46
CA LEU A 31 -10.92 -6.54 -9.58
C LEU A 31 -11.18 -5.97 -10.99
N GLY A 32 -10.33 -6.23 -11.98
CA GLY A 32 -10.53 -5.83 -13.38
C GLY A 32 -10.26 -4.36 -13.69
N PHE A 33 -9.52 -3.64 -12.85
CA PHE A 33 -9.13 -2.25 -13.15
C PHE A 33 -8.10 -2.20 -14.29
N ARG A 34 -8.38 -1.39 -15.31
CA ARG A 34 -7.46 -1.22 -16.47
C ARG A 34 -6.13 -0.58 -16.10
N ASP A 35 -6.13 0.25 -15.06
CA ASP A 35 -5.00 0.97 -14.48
C ASP A 35 -4.44 0.26 -13.23
N ALA A 36 -4.63 -1.06 -13.11
CA ALA A 36 -4.27 -1.84 -11.92
C ALA A 36 -2.81 -1.67 -11.48
N GLU A 37 -1.86 -1.64 -12.42
CA GLU A 37 -0.43 -1.45 -12.11
C GLU A 37 -0.15 -0.06 -11.54
N GLU A 38 -0.78 0.98 -12.11
CA GLU A 38 -0.65 2.36 -11.62
C GLU A 38 -1.27 2.51 -10.22
N ARG A 39 -2.43 1.90 -9.99
CA ARG A 39 -3.09 1.89 -8.67
C ARG A 39 -2.22 1.20 -7.63
N LEU A 40 -1.65 0.04 -7.96
CA LEU A 40 -0.76 -0.68 -7.06
C LEU A 40 0.51 0.12 -6.75
N LEU A 41 1.12 0.75 -7.77
CA LEU A 41 2.26 1.66 -7.62
C LEU A 41 1.93 2.79 -6.64
N LYS A 42 0.86 3.54 -6.90
CA LYS A 42 0.45 4.67 -6.06
C LYS A 42 0.12 4.23 -4.64
N ALA A 43 -0.59 3.12 -4.48
CA ALA A 43 -0.94 2.57 -3.17
C ALA A 43 0.33 2.26 -2.35
N LYS A 44 1.30 1.55 -2.93
CA LYS A 44 2.57 1.22 -2.25
C LYS A 44 3.34 2.47 -1.84
N LEU A 45 3.45 3.45 -2.72
CA LEU A 45 4.13 4.73 -2.42
C LEU A 45 3.40 5.50 -1.31
N ALA A 46 2.08 5.64 -1.41
CA ALA A 46 1.28 6.34 -0.42
C ALA A 46 1.33 5.67 0.96
N THR A 47 1.30 4.33 1.01
CA THR A 47 1.48 3.58 2.25
C THR A 47 2.85 3.88 2.88
N LYS A 48 3.94 3.87 2.10
CA LYS A 48 5.26 4.22 2.63
C LYS A 48 5.30 5.66 3.13
N ILE A 49 4.72 6.61 2.40
CA ILE A 49 4.62 8.01 2.84
C ILE A 49 3.86 8.13 4.16
N ALA A 50 2.71 7.47 4.29
CA ALA A 50 1.92 7.49 5.52
C ALA A 50 2.72 6.96 6.72
N GLN A 51 3.42 5.83 6.55
CA GLN A 51 4.30 5.25 7.58
C GLN A 51 5.43 6.21 7.99
N LEU A 52 6.03 6.92 7.03
CA LEU A 52 7.09 7.88 7.29
C LEU A 52 6.60 9.10 8.07
N ILE A 53 5.40 9.59 7.73
CA ILE A 53 4.75 10.70 8.45
C ILE A 53 4.41 10.27 9.88
N GLU A 54 3.84 9.07 10.05
CA GLU A 54 3.50 8.49 11.35
C GLU A 54 4.73 8.33 12.24
N LYS A 55 5.83 7.79 11.69
CA LYS A 55 7.11 7.64 12.42
C LYS A 55 7.67 8.98 12.91
N LYS A 56 7.41 10.07 12.18
CA LYS A 56 7.84 11.43 12.57
C LYS A 56 6.89 12.10 13.56
N GLY A 57 5.72 11.52 13.83
CA GLY A 57 4.72 12.07 14.75
C GLY A 57 4.10 13.39 14.28
N TRP A 58 4.10 13.66 12.97
CA TRP A 58 3.61 14.93 12.44
C TRP A 58 2.09 14.98 12.37
N THR A 59 1.51 16.13 12.72
CA THR A 59 0.10 16.44 12.45
C THR A 59 -0.13 16.63 10.95
N GLN A 60 -1.40 16.67 10.52
CA GLN A 60 -1.72 16.98 9.13
C GLN A 60 -1.24 18.37 8.69
N ALA A 61 -1.27 19.36 9.59
CA ALA A 61 -0.80 20.72 9.32
C ALA A 61 0.73 20.76 9.15
N GLN A 62 1.47 20.10 10.05
CA GLN A 62 2.93 19.96 9.92
C GLN A 62 3.31 19.20 8.65
N THR A 63 2.56 18.15 8.32
CA THR A 63 2.76 17.40 7.08
C THR A 63 2.55 18.30 5.86
N ALA A 64 1.49 19.12 5.84
CA ALA A 64 1.21 20.05 4.75
C ALA A 64 2.40 20.99 4.50
N GLU A 65 2.91 21.61 5.56
CA GLU A 65 4.08 22.51 5.51
C GLU A 65 5.34 21.80 4.98
N ARG A 66 5.65 20.61 5.51
CA ARG A 66 6.89 19.87 5.16
C ARG A 66 6.84 19.23 3.78
N THR A 67 5.66 18.82 3.33
CA THR A 67 5.48 18.12 2.05
C THR A 67 5.07 19.07 0.92
N GLY A 68 4.77 20.34 1.20
CA GLY A 68 4.27 21.30 0.21
C GLY A 68 2.89 20.94 -0.34
N LEU A 69 2.09 20.24 0.45
CA LEU A 69 0.70 19.90 0.15
C LEU A 69 -0.23 20.85 0.91
N ASP A 70 -1.43 21.09 0.39
CA ASP A 70 -2.50 21.64 1.21
C ASP A 70 -3.06 20.56 2.16
N GLN A 71 -3.67 20.98 3.26
CA GLN A 71 -4.21 20.07 4.27
C GLN A 71 -5.28 19.10 3.71
N PRO A 72 -6.19 19.49 2.80
CA PRO A 72 -7.12 18.56 2.15
C PRO A 72 -6.39 17.43 1.38
N LYS A 73 -5.31 17.75 0.67
CA LYS A 73 -4.50 16.74 -0.03
C LYS A 73 -3.77 15.82 0.94
N VAL A 74 -3.23 16.34 2.06
CA VAL A 74 -2.67 15.49 3.13
C VAL A 74 -3.72 14.51 3.63
N SER A 75 -4.91 15.01 3.93
CA SER A 75 -6.06 14.23 4.36
C SER A 75 -6.47 13.13 3.36
N HIS A 76 -6.43 13.42 2.06
CA HIS A 76 -6.69 12.45 0.99
C HIS A 76 -5.59 11.38 0.89
N LEU A 77 -4.32 11.80 0.93
CA LEU A 77 -3.16 10.92 0.87
C LEU A 77 -3.19 9.89 2.01
N LEU A 78 -3.39 10.36 3.25
CA LEU A 78 -3.42 9.50 4.44
C LEU A 78 -4.63 8.57 4.49
N ARG A 79 -5.72 8.90 3.76
CA ARG A 79 -6.91 8.04 3.63
C ARG A 79 -6.88 7.16 2.37
N GLY A 80 -5.77 7.12 1.64
CA GLY A 80 -5.65 6.33 0.40
C GLY A 80 -6.52 6.82 -0.76
N ARG A 81 -7.00 8.07 -0.74
CA ARG A 81 -7.74 8.69 -1.84
C ARG A 81 -6.76 9.24 -2.88
N LEU A 82 -6.26 8.35 -3.74
CA LEU A 82 -5.12 8.63 -4.63
C LEU A 82 -5.48 9.07 -6.05
N SER A 83 -6.77 9.24 -6.38
CA SER A 83 -7.20 9.65 -7.73
C SER A 83 -6.61 10.99 -8.18
N GLY A 84 -6.38 11.91 -7.24
CA GLY A 84 -5.76 13.22 -7.50
C GLY A 84 -4.23 13.27 -7.39
N PHE A 85 -3.56 12.12 -7.25
CA PHE A 85 -2.10 12.04 -7.10
C PHE A 85 -1.48 11.34 -8.31
N SER A 86 -0.49 11.97 -8.95
CA SER A 86 0.40 11.30 -9.89
C SER A 86 1.50 10.55 -9.15
N ALA A 87 2.12 9.55 -9.78
CA ALA A 87 3.29 8.86 -9.22
C ALA A 87 4.44 9.85 -8.95
N ASP A 88 4.67 10.77 -9.89
CA ASP A 88 5.69 11.83 -9.78
C ASP A 88 5.50 12.72 -8.54
N ARG A 89 4.24 13.09 -8.23
CA ARG A 89 3.92 13.83 -7.02
C ARG A 89 4.25 13.04 -5.75
N LEU A 90 4.01 11.73 -5.75
CA LEU A 90 4.36 10.86 -4.63
C LEU A 90 5.89 10.72 -4.49
N PHE A 91 6.63 10.66 -5.59
CA PHE A 91 8.09 10.69 -5.56
C PHE A 91 8.64 11.99 -4.96
N ALA A 92 8.09 13.13 -5.37
CA ALA A 92 8.48 14.42 -4.81
C ALA A 92 8.22 14.51 -3.29
N ILE A 93 7.11 13.93 -2.80
CA ILE A 93 6.82 13.86 -1.37
C ILE A 93 7.86 12.99 -0.65
N LEU A 94 8.19 11.81 -1.18
CA LEU A 94 9.24 10.94 -0.60
C LEU A 94 10.58 11.68 -0.51
N ASN A 95 10.98 12.39 -1.56
CA ASN A 95 12.20 13.20 -1.57
C ASN A 95 12.16 14.28 -0.49
N ARG A 96 11.03 15.00 -0.33
CA ARG A 96 10.84 16.00 0.75
C ARG A 96 10.87 15.40 2.16
N LEU A 97 10.51 14.13 2.30
CA LEU A 97 10.62 13.40 3.56
C LEU A 97 12.05 12.89 3.86
N GLY A 98 12.99 13.09 2.92
CA GLY A 98 14.39 12.70 3.03
C GLY A 98 14.70 11.32 2.44
N HIS A 99 13.86 10.80 1.54
CA HIS A 99 14.04 9.49 0.92
C HIS A 99 14.21 9.62 -0.58
N SER A 100 15.35 9.18 -1.09
CA SER A 100 15.61 9.11 -2.52
C SER A 100 14.73 8.06 -3.19
N VAL A 101 14.17 8.41 -4.35
CA VAL A 101 13.46 7.47 -5.23
C VAL A 101 14.33 7.13 -6.43
N GLU A 102 14.57 5.84 -6.63
CA GLU A 102 15.31 5.33 -7.78
C GLU A 102 14.35 4.61 -8.75
N VAL A 103 14.43 4.97 -10.04
CA VAL A 103 13.67 4.32 -11.10
C VAL A 103 14.66 3.59 -12.00
N ARG A 104 14.49 2.27 -12.10
CA ARG A 104 15.31 1.42 -12.96
C ARG A 104 14.51 0.96 -14.17
N ILE A 105 15.01 1.28 -15.35
CA ILE A 105 14.45 0.80 -16.63
C ILE A 105 15.24 -0.43 -17.08
N SER A 106 14.54 -1.46 -17.57
CA SER A 106 15.20 -2.67 -18.07
C SER A 106 15.82 -2.41 -19.45
N ALA A 107 17.06 -2.85 -19.66
CA ALA A 107 17.71 -2.78 -20.97
C ALA A 107 17.15 -3.80 -21.97
N LYS A 108 16.49 -4.86 -21.49
CA LYS A 108 15.92 -5.90 -22.35
C LYS A 108 14.52 -5.47 -22.79
N GLU A 109 14.35 -5.33 -24.10
CA GLU A 109 13.02 -5.18 -24.69
C GLU A 109 12.16 -6.42 -24.43
N ARG A 110 10.89 -6.19 -24.10
CA ARG A 110 9.89 -7.22 -23.87
C ARG A 110 8.62 -6.81 -24.58
N LYS A 111 7.82 -7.81 -24.95
CA LYS A 111 6.47 -7.55 -25.43
C LYS A 111 5.68 -6.77 -24.35
N PRO A 112 4.81 -5.81 -24.71
CA PRO A 112 4.10 -4.96 -23.76
C PRO A 112 3.39 -5.74 -22.65
N GLU A 113 2.78 -6.89 -22.96
CA GLU A 113 2.07 -7.75 -22.00
C GLU A 113 2.97 -8.43 -20.95
N LYS A 114 4.30 -8.40 -21.15
CA LYS A 114 5.29 -8.92 -20.19
C LYS A 114 6.08 -7.81 -19.48
N THR A 115 5.67 -6.56 -19.65
CA THR A 115 6.22 -5.41 -18.92
C THR A 115 5.44 -5.22 -17.61
N HIS A 116 6.11 -4.65 -16.60
CA HIS A 116 5.48 -4.38 -15.31
C HIS A 116 6.17 -3.21 -14.64
N THR A 117 5.45 -2.52 -13.74
CA THR A 117 6.06 -1.51 -12.87
C THR A 117 6.10 -2.05 -11.45
N ARG A 118 7.31 -2.18 -10.88
CA ARG A 118 7.47 -2.70 -9.52
C ARG A 118 8.11 -1.65 -8.63
N VAL A 119 7.50 -1.45 -7.46
CA VAL A 119 8.11 -0.70 -6.35
C VAL A 119 8.84 -1.68 -5.45
N MET A 120 10.11 -1.39 -5.18
CA MET A 120 10.90 -2.06 -4.15
C MET A 120 11.03 -1.08 -2.98
N ILE A 121 10.58 -1.49 -1.79
CA ILE A 121 10.64 -0.66 -0.58
C ILE A 121 11.67 -1.29 0.35
N GLY A 122 12.75 -0.56 0.60
CA GLY A 122 13.74 -0.87 1.63
C GLY A 122 13.38 -0.31 3.00
#